data_AF-A0A4U9HAV6-F1
#
_entry.id   AF-A0A4U9HAV6-F1
#
_cell.length_a   1.000
_cell.length_b   1.000
_cell.length_c   1.000
_cell.angle_alpha   90.00
_cell.angle_beta   90.00
_cell.angle_gamma   90.00
#
_symmetry.space_group_name_H-M   'P 1'
#
loop_
_entity.id
_entity.type
_entity.pdbx_description
1 polymer ?
#
loop_
_entity_poly.entity_id
_entity_poly.type
_entity_poly.pdbx_seq_one_letter_code
_entity_poly.pdbx_strand_id
1 'polypeptide(L)'
;MLYETPASRGALLDTLMSARLGIAMLVMGPLILSSSMVANRKLVRRLEHSGNHDFLTGTLTRSALTRKARELLEHKRRSKEAVSLLLIDIDHFKLINDTHGHIVGDRVLTHVTHVLRRELRRDQPLGRLGGKSSLPYCRAHWRRRRWR
;
A
#
# COMPACT_ATOMS: atom_id res chain seq x y z
N MET A 1 -19.93 -11.27 69.18
CA MET A 1 -18.86 -10.27 68.92
C MET A 1 -17.73 -11.03 68.24
N LEU A 2 -17.79 -11.18 66.91
CA LEU A 2 -16.81 -11.97 66.15
C LEU A 2 -15.57 -11.09 65.91
N TYR A 3 -14.43 -11.50 66.47
CA TYR A 3 -13.16 -10.84 66.23
C TYR A 3 -12.64 -11.29 64.86
N GLU A 4 -12.61 -10.38 63.90
CA GLU A 4 -11.86 -10.56 62.66
C GLU A 4 -10.37 -10.42 63.01
N THR A 5 -9.58 -11.47 62.78
CA THR A 5 -8.13 -11.46 63.02
C THR A 5 -7.44 -10.49 62.06
N PRO A 6 -6.42 -9.72 62.50
CA PRO A 6 -5.65 -8.84 61.61
C PRO A 6 -4.97 -9.59 60.43
N ALA A 7 -4.77 -10.90 60.55
CA ALA A 7 -4.25 -11.76 59.50
C ALA A 7 -5.21 -11.94 58.30
N SER A 8 -6.54 -11.99 58.52
CA SER A 8 -7.52 -12.11 57.44
C SER A 8 -7.57 -10.85 56.57
N ARG A 9 -7.38 -9.68 57.20
CA ARG A 9 -7.33 -8.38 56.50
C ARG A 9 -6.11 -8.24 55.59
N GLY A 10 -4.93 -8.70 56.03
CA GLY A 10 -3.72 -8.68 55.19
C GLY A 10 -3.87 -9.54 53.93
N ALA A 11 -4.34 -10.79 54.09
CA ALA A 11 -4.57 -11.70 52.97
C ALA A 11 -5.63 -11.18 51.98
N LEU A 12 -6.69 -10.52 52.48
CA LEU A 12 -7.71 -9.90 51.65
C LEU A 12 -7.14 -8.72 50.85
N LEU A 13 -6.30 -7.88 51.46
CA LEU A 13 -5.64 -6.76 50.79
C LEU A 13 -4.69 -7.27 49.69
N ASP A 14 -3.91 -8.32 49.94
CA ASP A 14 -3.02 -8.92 48.94
C ASP A 14 -3.79 -9.53 47.76
N THR A 15 -4.93 -10.17 48.04
CA THR A 15 -5.83 -10.72 47.01
C THR A 15 -6.44 -9.61 46.16
N LEU A 16 -6.84 -8.49 46.77
CA LEU A 16 -7.37 -7.33 46.06
C LEU A 16 -6.30 -6.61 45.22
N MET A 17 -5.07 -6.51 45.74
CA MET A 17 -3.95 -5.92 44.99
C MET A 17 -3.56 -6.76 43.78
N SER A 18 -3.46 -8.08 43.96
CA SER A 18 -3.14 -9.01 42.87
C SER A 18 -4.25 -9.09 41.81
N ALA A 19 -5.52 -9.10 42.21
CA ALA A 19 -6.65 -9.03 41.29
C ALA A 19 -6.67 -7.71 40.50
N ARG A 20 -6.39 -6.58 41.16
CA ARG A 20 -6.34 -5.26 40.50
C ARG A 20 -5.22 -5.16 39.47
N LEU A 21 -4.04 -5.73 39.76
CA LEU A 21 -2.93 -5.81 38.81
C LEU A 21 -3.28 -6.69 37.61
N GLY A 22 -3.92 -7.85 37.85
CA GLY A 22 -4.37 -8.74 36.78
C GLY A 22 -5.38 -8.08 35.82
N ILE A 23 -6.38 -7.38 36.38
CA ILE A 23 -7.37 -6.64 35.58
C ILE A 23 -6.69 -5.51 34.79
N ALA A 24 -5.77 -4.77 35.40
CA ALA A 24 -5.02 -3.72 34.71
C ALA A 24 -4.20 -4.26 33.53
N MET A 25 -3.57 -5.42 33.68
CA MET A 25 -2.82 -6.08 32.59
C MET A 25 -3.72 -6.52 31.44
N LEU A 26 -4.91 -7.05 31.74
CA LEU A 26 -5.89 -7.47 30.72
C LEU A 26 -6.41 -6.31 29.87
N VAL A 27 -6.48 -5.10 30.44
CA VAL A 27 -6.93 -3.89 29.71
C VAL A 27 -5.75 -3.23 28.98
N MET A 28 -4.63 -3.06 29.66
CA MET A 28 -3.48 -2.34 29.10
C MET A 28 -2.78 -3.13 28.00
N GLY A 29 -2.68 -4.47 28.12
CA GLY A 29 -2.02 -5.31 27.12
C GLY A 29 -2.59 -5.13 25.71
N PRO A 30 -3.91 -5.33 25.50
CA PRO A 30 -4.55 -5.11 24.22
C PRO A 30 -4.47 -3.67 23.72
N LEU A 31 -4.54 -2.67 24.61
CA LEU A 31 -4.42 -1.26 24.23
C LEU A 31 -3.02 -0.90 23.74
N ILE A 32 -1.97 -1.40 24.41
CA ILE A 32 -0.58 -1.23 24.00
C ILE A 32 -0.34 -1.95 22.67
N LEU A 33 -0.86 -3.17 22.50
CA LEU A 33 -0.71 -3.91 21.24
C LEU A 33 -1.43 -3.22 20.09
N SER A 34 -2.67 -2.75 20.31
CA SER A 34 -3.47 -2.04 19.31
C SER A 34 -2.82 -0.73 18.88
N SER A 35 -2.38 0.09 19.84
CA SER A 35 -1.67 1.34 19.55
C SER A 35 -0.35 1.10 18.80
N SER A 36 0.42 0.09 19.22
CA SER A 36 1.65 -0.33 18.56
C SER A 36 1.40 -0.83 17.14
N MET A 37 0.35 -1.61 16.90
CA MET A 37 -0.07 -2.05 15.57
C MET A 37 -0.44 -0.87 14.66
N VAL A 38 -1.15 0.14 15.18
CA VAL A 38 -1.49 1.35 14.42
C VAL A 38 -0.24 2.16 14.08
N ALA A 39 0.69 2.31 15.02
CA ALA A 39 1.97 2.99 14.81
C ALA A 39 2.83 2.26 13.76
N ASN A 40 2.92 0.93 13.86
CA ASN A 40 3.65 0.10 12.91
C ASN A 40 3.03 0.16 11.51
N ARG A 41 1.70 0.08 11.39
CA ARG A 41 1.00 0.29 10.12
C ARG A 41 1.29 1.66 9.51
N LYS A 42 1.42 2.73 10.33
CA LYS A 42 1.82 4.06 9.83
C LYS A 42 3.26 4.06 9.31
N LEU A 43 4.19 3.40 10.00
CA LEU A 43 5.59 3.28 9.56
C LEU A 43 5.72 2.46 8.28
N VAL A 44 5.08 1.30 8.20
CA VAL A 44 5.02 0.47 6.99
C VAL A 44 4.43 1.25 5.83
N ARG A 45 3.31 1.96 6.05
CA ARG A 45 2.73 2.83 5.01
C ARG A 45 3.65 3.97 4.58
N ARG A 46 4.48 4.51 5.47
CA ARG A 46 5.49 5.54 5.16
C ARG A 46 6.63 4.97 4.34
N LEU A 47 7.11 3.77 4.68
CA LEU A 47 8.12 3.05 3.89
C LEU A 47 7.57 2.70 2.49
N GLU A 48 6.32 2.25 2.40
CA GLU A 48 5.62 2.05 1.13
C GLU A 48 5.41 3.36 0.35
N HIS A 49 5.28 4.49 1.05
CA HIS A 49 5.11 5.82 0.46
C HIS A 49 6.40 6.42 -0.11
N SER A 50 7.57 6.08 0.45
CA SER A 50 8.85 6.62 -0.01
C SER A 50 9.25 6.11 -1.40
N GLY A 51 8.66 5.00 -1.86
CA GLY A 51 8.83 4.47 -3.21
C GLY A 51 7.67 4.79 -4.14
N ASN A 52 7.29 6.07 -4.29
CA ASN A 52 6.17 6.42 -5.18
C ASN A 52 6.49 6.27 -6.67
N HIS A 53 7.78 6.26 -7.02
CA HIS A 53 8.25 6.14 -8.38
C HIS A 53 9.09 4.87 -8.57
N ASP A 54 8.87 4.18 -9.68
CA ASP A 54 9.69 3.06 -10.14
C ASP A 54 11.07 3.59 -10.53
N PHE A 55 12.12 3.00 -9.98
CA PHE A 55 13.50 3.49 -10.17
C PHE A 55 13.95 3.42 -11.63
N LEU A 56 13.53 2.38 -12.37
CA LEU A 56 13.93 2.20 -13.75
C LEU A 56 13.22 3.17 -14.70
N THR A 57 11.90 3.32 -14.55
CA THR A 57 11.08 4.05 -15.53
C THR A 57 10.63 5.44 -15.09
N GLY A 58 10.79 5.78 -13.81
CA GLY A 58 10.31 7.03 -13.21
C GLY A 58 8.78 7.17 -13.16
N THR A 59 8.03 6.11 -13.52
CA THR A 59 6.56 6.09 -13.43
C THR A 59 6.08 5.77 -12.03
N LEU A 60 4.79 5.91 -11.76
CA LEU A 60 4.25 5.55 -10.45
C LEU A 60 4.45 4.06 -10.18
N THR A 61 4.88 3.71 -8.98
CA THR A 61 4.84 2.32 -8.52
C THR A 61 3.39 1.85 -8.41
N ARG A 62 3.20 0.53 -8.33
CA ARG A 62 1.86 -0.08 -8.15
C ARG A 62 1.08 0.56 -6.99
N SER A 63 1.72 0.73 -5.83
CA SER A 63 1.09 1.33 -4.65
C SER A 63 0.67 2.79 -4.90
N ALA A 64 1.55 3.59 -5.47
CA ALA A 64 1.27 5.00 -5.78
C ALA A 64 0.18 5.16 -6.84
N LEU A 65 0.20 4.31 -7.87
CA LEU A 65 -0.79 4.30 -8.93
C LEU A 65 -2.18 3.89 -8.43
N THR A 66 -2.27 2.87 -7.57
CA THR A 66 -3.54 2.47 -6.94
C THR A 66 -4.12 3.58 -6.08
N ARG A 67 -3.28 4.26 -5.30
CA ARG A 67 -3.71 5.42 -4.50
C ARG A 67 -4.24 6.55 -5.38
N LYS A 68 -3.48 6.94 -6.41
CA LYS A 68 -3.91 7.98 -7.37
C LYS A 68 -5.21 7.60 -8.10
N ALA A 69 -5.38 6.34 -8.47
CA ALA A 69 -6.60 5.86 -9.09
C ALA A 69 -7.81 5.98 -8.14
N ARG A 70 -7.65 5.69 -6.84
CA ARG A 70 -8.73 5.88 -5.84
C ARG A 70 -9.12 7.35 -5.71
N GLU A 71 -8.13 8.24 -5.58
CA GLU A 71 -8.36 9.70 -5.53
C GLU A 71 -9.13 10.19 -6.77
N LEU A 72 -8.74 9.74 -7.96
CA LEU A 72 -9.42 10.09 -9.22
C LEU A 72 -10.85 9.57 -9.27
N LEU A 73 -11.09 8.32 -8.86
CA LEU A 73 -12.43 7.72 -8.82
C LEU A 73 -13.34 8.50 -7.87
N GLU A 74 -12.87 8.87 -6.68
CA GLU A 74 -13.66 9.64 -5.72
C GLU A 74 -13.99 11.06 -6.21
N HIS A 75 -13.06 11.69 -6.93
CA HIS A 75 -13.27 13.01 -7.52
C HIS A 75 -14.27 12.94 -8.68
N LYS A 76 -14.08 11.99 -9.61
CA LYS A 76 -14.91 11.84 -10.81
C LYS A 76 -16.29 11.25 -10.51
N ARG A 77 -16.44 10.49 -9.42
CA ARG A 77 -17.76 10.08 -8.90
C ARG A 77 -18.63 11.29 -8.57
N ARG A 78 -18.05 12.36 -8.01
CA ARG A 78 -18.77 13.60 -7.68
C ARG A 78 -19.16 14.39 -8.93
N SER A 79 -18.32 14.41 -9.96
CA SER A 79 -18.62 15.08 -11.24
C SER A 79 -19.40 14.21 -12.25
N LYS A 80 -19.77 12.97 -11.89
CA LYS A 80 -20.41 11.97 -12.77
C LYS A 80 -19.65 11.71 -14.08
N GLU A 81 -18.34 11.86 -14.05
CA GLU A 81 -17.48 11.63 -15.20
C GLU A 81 -17.01 10.17 -15.27
N ALA A 82 -16.97 9.62 -16.48
CA ALA A 82 -16.49 8.26 -16.73
C ALA A 82 -14.97 8.16 -16.64
N VAL A 83 -14.49 7.01 -16.16
CA VAL A 83 -13.09 6.74 -15.82
C VAL A 83 -12.73 5.39 -16.47
N SER A 84 -11.78 5.38 -17.40
CA SER A 84 -11.34 4.19 -18.17
C SER A 84 -9.91 3.77 -17.85
N LEU A 85 -9.69 2.49 -17.54
CA LEU A 85 -8.37 1.95 -17.23
C LEU A 85 -7.84 1.15 -18.43
N LEU A 86 -6.61 1.43 -18.87
CA LEU A 86 -5.89 0.64 -19.87
C LEU A 86 -4.60 0.02 -19.27
N LEU A 87 -4.45 -1.28 -19.49
CA LEU A 87 -3.32 -2.10 -19.08
C LEU A 87 -2.55 -2.50 -20.35
N ILE A 88 -1.26 -2.22 -20.40
CA ILE A 88 -0.40 -2.50 -21.55
C ILE A 88 0.69 -3.47 -21.08
N ASP A 89 0.89 -4.53 -21.85
CA ASP A 89 2.01 -5.46 -21.71
C ASP A 89 2.91 -5.34 -22.95
N ILE A 90 4.21 -5.59 -22.78
CA ILE A 90 5.16 -5.59 -23.90
C ILE A 90 5.27 -7.03 -24.41
N ASP A 91 4.71 -7.28 -25.59
CA ASP A 91 4.75 -8.59 -26.22
C ASP A 91 6.20 -9.08 -26.38
N HIS A 92 6.41 -10.37 -26.09
CA HIS A 92 7.71 -11.03 -26.19
C HIS A 92 8.86 -10.35 -25.42
N PHE A 93 8.58 -9.55 -24.38
CA PHE A 93 9.63 -8.87 -23.60
C PHE A 93 10.65 -9.84 -22.99
N LYS A 94 10.22 -11.05 -22.61
CA LYS A 94 11.13 -12.10 -22.15
C LYS A 94 12.13 -12.52 -23.22
N LEU A 95 11.68 -12.72 -24.46
CA LEU A 95 12.56 -13.06 -25.59
C LEU A 95 13.61 -11.97 -25.83
N ILE A 96 13.23 -10.69 -25.70
CA ILE A 96 14.18 -9.57 -25.80
C ILE A 96 15.25 -9.67 -24.71
N ASN A 97 14.85 -9.92 -23.45
CA ASN A 97 15.80 -10.11 -22.35
C ASN A 97 16.71 -11.31 -22.57
N ASP A 98 16.16 -12.43 -23.04
CA ASP A 98 16.91 -13.67 -23.23
C ASP A 98 17.90 -13.56 -24.40
N THR A 99 17.54 -12.80 -25.45
CA THR A 99 18.37 -12.61 -26.66
C THR A 99 19.41 -11.50 -26.51
N HIS A 100 19.06 -10.40 -25.84
CA HIS A 100 19.88 -9.18 -25.80
C HIS A 100 20.32 -8.77 -24.39
N GLY A 101 19.94 -9.53 -23.37
CA GLY A 101 20.24 -9.26 -21.97
C GLY A 101 19.33 -8.22 -21.32
N HIS A 102 19.27 -8.26 -19.99
CA HIS A 102 18.41 -7.39 -19.18
C HIS A 102 18.67 -5.90 -19.38
N ILE A 103 19.91 -5.48 -19.64
CA ILE A 103 20.24 -4.07 -19.89
C ILE A 103 19.50 -3.54 -21.13
N VAL A 104 19.40 -4.35 -22.19
CA VAL A 104 18.67 -3.96 -23.41
C VAL A 104 17.17 -3.96 -23.15
N GLY A 105 16.65 -4.95 -22.41
CA GLY A 105 15.25 -4.95 -21.98
C GLY A 105 14.88 -3.72 -21.15
N ASP A 106 15.75 -3.30 -20.23
CA ASP A 106 15.57 -2.10 -19.42
C ASP A 106 15.52 -0.82 -20.26
N ARG A 107 16.34 -0.74 -21.33
CA ARG A 107 16.29 0.36 -22.30
C ARG A 107 15.00 0.36 -23.10
N VAL A 108 14.55 -0.80 -23.58
CA VAL A 108 13.27 -0.95 -24.29
C VAL A 108 12.13 -0.49 -23.39
N LEU A 109 12.12 -0.94 -22.14
CA LEU A 109 11.07 -0.59 -21.19
C LEU A 109 11.07 0.91 -20.88
N THR A 110 12.23 1.50 -20.64
CA THR A 110 12.38 2.95 -20.45
C THR A 110 11.88 3.72 -21.66
N HIS A 111 12.21 3.26 -22.88
CA HIS A 111 11.78 3.89 -24.12
C HIS A 111 10.26 3.83 -24.31
N VAL A 112 9.65 2.64 -24.18
CA VAL A 112 8.19 2.47 -24.26
C VAL A 112 7.49 3.38 -23.26
N THR A 113 8.00 3.41 -22.03
CA THR A 113 7.43 4.26 -20.98
C THR A 113 7.53 5.74 -21.32
N HIS A 114 8.63 6.18 -21.91
CA HIS A 114 8.81 7.55 -22.38
C HIS A 114 7.82 7.91 -23.49
N VAL A 115 7.62 7.01 -24.48
CA VAL A 115 6.64 7.18 -25.54
C VAL A 115 5.23 7.32 -24.96
N LEU A 116 4.83 6.40 -24.08
CA LEU A 116 3.52 6.47 -23.40
C LEU A 116 3.35 7.78 -22.63
N ARG A 117 4.38 8.26 -21.94
CA ARG A 117 4.31 9.49 -21.16
C ARG A 117 4.13 10.74 -22.03
N ARG A 118 4.63 10.73 -23.26
CA ARG A 118 4.43 11.84 -24.22
C ARG A 118 3.01 11.90 -24.77
N GLU A 119 2.36 10.74 -24.93
CA GLU A 119 0.98 10.64 -25.42
C GLU A 119 -0.07 10.94 -24.34
N LEU A 120 0.33 10.89 -23.06
CA LEU A 120 -0.55 11.18 -21.92
C LEU A 120 -0.56 12.66 -21.56
N ARG A 121 -1.74 13.14 -21.14
CA ARG A 121 -1.86 14.47 -20.54
C ARG A 121 -1.23 14.50 -19.15
N ARG A 122 -0.80 15.68 -18.70
CA ARG A 122 -0.13 15.88 -17.39
C ARG A 122 -0.93 15.35 -16.19
N ASP A 123 -2.25 15.32 -16.28
CA ASP A 123 -3.18 14.87 -15.24
C ASP A 123 -3.50 13.36 -15.30
N GLN A 124 -3.03 12.65 -16.33
CA GLN A 124 -3.27 11.21 -16.49
C GLN A 124 -2.15 10.41 -15.82
N PRO A 125 -2.44 9.66 -14.75
CA PRO A 125 -1.42 8.88 -14.06
C PRO A 125 -0.96 7.68 -14.90
N LEU A 126 0.35 7.55 -15.02
CA LEU A 126 1.07 6.41 -15.62
C LEU A 126 1.84 5.69 -14.52
N GLY A 127 1.73 4.37 -14.46
CA GLY A 127 2.45 3.58 -13.48
C GLY A 127 2.84 2.21 -13.99
N ARG A 128 3.92 1.67 -13.43
CA ARG A 128 4.41 0.33 -13.71
C ARG A 128 3.84 -0.65 -12.69
N LEU A 129 3.25 -1.72 -13.20
CA LEU A 129 2.65 -2.79 -12.40
C LEU A 129 3.54 -4.03 -12.44
N GLY A 130 4.80 -3.90 -12.02
CA GLY A 130 5.75 -5.01 -11.96
C GLY A 130 5.98 -5.52 -10.54
N GLY A 131 6.11 -6.84 -10.39
CA GLY A 131 6.59 -7.50 -9.16
C GLY A 131 7.37 -8.76 -9.53
N LYS A 132 8.66 -8.81 -9.13
CA LYS A 132 9.65 -9.92 -9.15
C LYS A 132 9.80 -10.87 -10.35
N SER A 133 8.88 -10.93 -11.32
CA SER A 133 9.00 -11.73 -12.53
C SER A 133 8.85 -10.83 -13.76
N SER A 134 9.88 -10.88 -14.61
CA SER A 134 10.08 -10.49 -16.02
C SER A 134 8.90 -10.10 -16.95
N LEU A 135 7.84 -9.44 -16.46
CA LEU A 135 6.76 -8.87 -17.28
C LEU A 135 6.51 -7.41 -16.85
N PRO A 136 6.94 -6.44 -17.66
CA PRO A 136 6.77 -5.04 -17.32
C PRO A 136 5.43 -4.51 -17.82
N TYR A 137 4.41 -4.62 -16.98
CA TYR A 137 3.14 -3.95 -17.24
C TYR A 137 3.30 -2.43 -17.14
N CYS A 138 2.95 -1.72 -18.21
CA CYS A 138 2.81 -0.27 -18.25
C CYS A 138 1.31 0.10 -18.27
N ARG A 139 0.86 0.97 -17.35
CA ARG A 139 -0.54 1.42 -17.30
C ARG A 139 -0.66 2.83 -17.88
N ALA A 140 -1.31 3.01 -19.03
CA ALA A 140 -1.57 4.33 -19.59
C ALA A 140 -3.03 4.47 -20.04
N HIS A 141 -3.59 5.68 -19.88
CA HIS A 141 -4.74 6.28 -20.57
C HIS A 141 -6.14 6.20 -19.92
N TRP A 142 -6.67 7.39 -19.59
CA TRP A 142 -8.03 7.65 -19.09
C TRP A 142 -8.75 8.56 -20.10
N ARG A 143 -9.53 7.98 -21.02
CA ARG A 143 -10.35 8.77 -21.98
C ARG A 143 -11.64 8.04 -22.33
N ARG A 144 -12.71 8.83 -22.35
CA ARG A 144 -14.08 8.49 -22.75
C ARG A 144 -14.13 7.61 -24.01
N ARG A 145 -14.63 6.38 -23.89
CA ARG A 145 -15.32 5.69 -24.98
C ARG A 145 -16.63 5.10 -24.48
N ARG A 146 -17.72 5.61 -25.06
CA ARG A 146 -19.01 4.94 -25.12
C ARG A 146 -18.79 3.75 -26.05
N TRP A 147 -18.75 2.53 -25.52
CA TRP A 147 -18.82 1.34 -26.37
C TRP A 147 -20.26 1.26 -26.88
N ARG A 148 -20.43 1.47 -28.18
CA ARG A 148 -21.51 0.89 -28.97
C ARG A 148 -20.95 -0.37 -29.59
#